data_AF-A0A932QNG6-F1
#
_entry.id   AF-A0A932QNG6-F1
#
_cell.length_a   1.000
_cell.length_b   1.000
_cell.length_c   1.000
_cell.angle_alpha   90.00
_cell.angle_beta   90.00
_cell.angle_gamma   90.00
#
_symmetry.space_group_name_H-M   'P 1'
#
loop_
_entity.id
_entity.type
_entity.pdbx_description
1 polymer ?
#
loop_
_entity_poly.entity_id
_entity_poly.type
_entity_poly.pdbx_seq_one_letter_code
_entity_poly.pdbx_strand_id
1 'polypeptide(L)'
;MRFSHFIARDKIIEFLIADPVRKAEFYILQSDKRLGMTSMLLEKGNTTLAETTLSKGETYMEKTISTLVNYKASGKEIPGYLLDRLTRSIAKHIEVLTDLFAKATDPMKTALANAIAQAQKLQGEAAKLK
;
A
#
# COMPACT_ATOMS: atom_id res chain seq x y z
N MET A 1 -11.88 18.78 -12.18
CA MET A 1 -12.63 17.52 -12.13
C MET A 1 -12.10 16.56 -13.20
N ARG A 2 -10.99 15.84 -12.95
CA ARG A 2 -10.37 14.92 -13.93
C ARG A 2 -9.64 13.75 -13.23
N PHE A 3 -10.27 13.16 -12.21
CA PHE A 3 -9.74 11.99 -11.50
C PHE A 3 -10.53 10.69 -11.75
N SER A 4 -11.73 10.78 -12.35
CA SER A 4 -12.62 9.63 -12.56
C SER A 4 -12.05 8.60 -13.54
N HIS A 5 -11.25 9.02 -14.53
CA HIS A 5 -10.70 8.13 -15.56
C HIS A 5 -9.63 7.17 -15.03
N PHE A 6 -8.78 7.61 -14.10
CA PHE A 6 -7.71 6.76 -13.55
C PHE A 6 -8.27 5.65 -12.64
N ILE A 7 -9.33 5.96 -11.88
CA ILE A 7 -9.98 5.00 -10.97
C ILE A 7 -10.69 3.90 -11.77
N ALA A 8 -11.31 4.23 -12.90
CA ALA A 8 -11.97 3.26 -13.77
C ALA A 8 -10.95 2.28 -14.38
N ARG A 9 -9.82 2.78 -14.89
CA ARG A 9 -8.75 1.94 -15.45
C ARG A 9 -8.20 0.96 -14.42
N ASP A 10 -7.84 1.45 -13.23
CA ASP A 10 -7.24 0.62 -12.19
C ASP A 10 -8.22 -0.48 -11.74
N LYS A 11 -9.53 -0.20 -11.69
CA LYS A 11 -10.57 -1.20 -11.42
C LYS A 11 -10.72 -2.23 -12.53
N ILE A 12 -10.64 -1.82 -13.80
CA ILE A 12 -10.67 -2.75 -14.94
C ILE A 12 -9.46 -3.69 -14.88
N ILE A 13 -8.27 -3.16 -14.62
CA ILE A 13 -7.05 -3.98 -14.49
C ILE A 13 -7.17 -4.93 -13.29
N GLU A 14 -7.61 -4.44 -12.13
CA GLU A 14 -7.85 -5.25 -10.93
C GLU A 14 -8.84 -6.40 -11.19
N PHE A 15 -9.87 -6.15 -12.01
CA PHE A 15 -10.85 -7.17 -12.42
C PHE A 15 -10.27 -8.19 -13.40
N LEU A 16 -9.44 -7.75 -14.35
CA LEU A 16 -8.86 -8.61 -15.39
C LEU A 16 -7.74 -9.53 -14.87
N ILE A 17 -7.10 -9.20 -13.75
CA ILE A 17 -6.08 -10.06 -13.14
C ILE A 17 -6.77 -11.19 -12.37
N ALA A 18 -6.87 -12.35 -13.03
CA ALA A 18 -7.42 -13.57 -12.44
C ALA A 18 -6.41 -14.30 -11.53
N ASP A 19 -5.12 -14.22 -11.85
CA ASP A 19 -4.05 -14.88 -11.08
C ASP A 19 -3.81 -14.14 -9.74
N PRO A 20 -3.97 -14.80 -8.57
CA PRO A 20 -3.82 -14.15 -7.27
C PRO A 20 -2.40 -13.63 -6.97
N VAL A 21 -1.36 -14.29 -7.50
CA VAL A 21 0.05 -13.88 -7.33
C VAL A 21 0.28 -12.58 -8.09
N ARG A 22 -0.11 -12.53 -9.37
CA ARG A 22 -0.04 -11.30 -10.17
C ARG A 22 -0.90 -10.19 -9.60
N LYS A 23 -2.03 -10.54 -8.98
CA LYS A 23 -2.93 -9.57 -8.34
C LYS A 23 -2.28 -8.93 -7.12
N ALA A 24 -1.62 -9.74 -6.30
CA ALA A 24 -0.83 -9.25 -5.17
C ALA A 24 0.33 -8.35 -5.63
N GLU A 25 1.07 -8.72 -6.69
CA GLU A 25 2.11 -7.87 -7.26
C GLU A 25 1.58 -6.51 -7.73
N PHE A 26 0.43 -6.51 -8.39
CA PHE A 26 -0.24 -5.29 -8.83
C PHE A 26 -0.61 -4.41 -7.63
N TYR A 27 -1.14 -4.99 -6.56
CA TYR A 27 -1.48 -4.25 -5.36
C TYR A 27 -0.26 -3.66 -4.65
N ILE A 28 0.86 -4.38 -4.55
CA ILE A 28 2.13 -3.83 -4.03
C ILE A 28 2.53 -2.60 -4.84
N LEU A 29 2.55 -2.71 -6.17
CA LEU A 29 2.92 -1.60 -7.05
C LEU A 29 2.01 -0.38 -6.88
N GLN A 30 0.70 -0.60 -6.75
CA GLN A 30 -0.26 0.47 -6.55
C GLN A 30 -0.08 1.13 -5.17
N SER A 31 0.25 0.34 -4.15
CA SER A 31 0.57 0.86 -2.82
C SER A 31 1.81 1.74 -2.84
N ASP A 32 2.93 1.25 -3.40
CA ASP A 32 4.20 1.97 -3.53
C ASP A 32 4.00 3.30 -4.27
N LYS A 33 3.26 3.27 -5.39
CA LYS A 33 2.98 4.45 -6.20
C LYS A 33 2.18 5.49 -5.42
N ARG A 34 1.20 5.06 -4.62
CA ARG A 34 0.36 5.95 -3.82
C ARG A 34 1.16 6.61 -2.72
N LEU A 35 2.04 5.88 -2.06
CA LEU A 35 2.96 6.45 -1.07
C LEU A 35 3.86 7.53 -1.68
N GLY A 36 4.47 7.25 -2.84
CA GLY A 36 5.28 8.25 -3.54
C GLY A 36 4.47 9.51 -3.92
N MET A 37 3.23 9.33 -4.39
CA MET A 37 2.33 10.47 -4.66
C MET A 37 1.96 11.23 -3.38
N THR A 38 1.77 10.55 -2.25
CA THR A 38 1.53 11.21 -0.95
C THR A 38 2.70 12.12 -0.59
N SER A 39 3.95 11.65 -0.69
CA SER A 39 5.13 12.49 -0.44
C SER A 39 5.13 13.74 -1.31
N MET A 40 4.90 13.59 -2.62
CA MET A 40 4.85 14.71 -3.56
C MET A 40 3.70 15.69 -3.29
N LEU A 41 2.56 15.21 -2.79
CA LEU A 41 1.40 16.04 -2.48
C LEU A 41 1.60 16.84 -1.19
N LEU A 42 2.27 16.24 -0.19
CA LEU A 42 2.64 16.94 1.04
C LEU A 42 3.66 18.05 0.77
N GLU A 43 4.67 17.79 -0.06
CA GLU A 43 5.63 18.82 -0.49
C GLU A 43 4.95 20.01 -1.19
N LYS A 44 3.84 19.77 -1.88
CA LYS A 44 3.03 20.79 -2.55
C LYS A 44 1.99 21.46 -1.63
N GLY A 45 1.95 21.10 -0.35
CA GLY A 45 0.98 21.61 0.62
C GLY A 45 -0.46 21.12 0.41
N ASN A 46 -0.68 20.12 -0.44
CA ASN A 46 -2.02 19.59 -0.72
C ASN A 46 -2.38 18.44 0.24
N THR A 47 -2.57 18.80 1.51
CA THR A 47 -2.72 17.85 2.63
C THR A 47 -3.94 16.95 2.49
N THR A 48 -5.10 17.48 2.11
CA THR A 48 -6.34 16.68 1.94
C THR A 48 -6.21 15.64 0.83
N LEU A 49 -5.59 16.01 -0.31
CA LEU A 49 -5.37 15.05 -1.39
C LEU A 49 -4.28 14.04 -1.01
N ALA A 50 -3.27 14.46 -0.25
CA ALA A 50 -2.24 13.55 0.27
C ALA A 50 -2.83 12.50 1.20
N GLU A 51 -3.70 12.90 2.14
CA GLU A 51 -4.38 11.99 3.07
C GLU A 51 -5.24 10.95 2.34
N THR A 52 -6.08 11.39 1.41
CA THR A 52 -6.91 10.47 0.61
C THR A 52 -6.07 9.56 -0.31
N THR A 53 -4.89 10.02 -0.73
CA THR A 53 -3.95 9.22 -1.54
C THR A 53 -3.23 8.18 -0.68
N LEU A 54 -2.83 8.56 0.53
CA LEU A 54 -2.23 7.69 1.54
C LEU A 54 -3.17 6.54 1.88
N SER A 55 -4.41 6.86 2.26
CA SER A 55 -5.43 5.87 2.62
C SER A 55 -5.67 4.83 1.51
N LYS A 56 -5.67 5.27 0.25
CA LYS A 56 -5.76 4.34 -0.91
C LYS A 56 -4.53 3.45 -1.02
N GLY A 57 -3.34 3.97 -0.76
CA GLY A 57 -2.11 3.19 -0.72
C GLY A 57 -2.15 2.09 0.34
N GLU A 58 -2.60 2.43 1.55
CA GLU A 58 -2.77 1.48 2.65
C GLU A 58 -3.77 0.38 2.29
N THR A 59 -4.91 0.75 1.71
CA THR A 59 -5.92 -0.22 1.26
C THR A 59 -5.34 -1.22 0.25
N TYR A 60 -4.47 -0.79 -0.67
CA TYR A 60 -3.81 -1.70 -1.60
C TYR A 60 -2.81 -2.63 -0.88
N MET A 61 -2.11 -2.15 0.15
CA MET A 61 -1.23 -3.01 0.95
C MET A 61 -2.02 -4.07 1.71
N GLU A 62 -3.13 -3.69 2.34
CA GLU A 62 -4.05 -4.62 3.01
C GLU A 62 -4.60 -5.67 2.04
N LYS A 63 -5.05 -5.24 0.86
CA LYS A 63 -5.51 -6.14 -0.20
C LYS A 63 -4.42 -7.14 -0.63
N THR A 64 -3.16 -6.70 -0.65
CA THR A 64 -2.02 -7.59 -0.95
C THR A 64 -1.95 -8.70 0.09
N ILE A 65 -1.91 -8.36 1.38
CA ILE A 65 -1.83 -9.32 2.47
C ILE A 65 -3.04 -10.26 2.46
N SER A 66 -4.25 -9.73 2.35
CA SER A 66 -5.48 -10.54 2.28
C SER A 66 -5.47 -11.52 1.09
N THR A 67 -5.01 -11.07 -0.08
CA THR A 67 -4.90 -11.93 -1.27
C THR A 67 -3.92 -13.08 -1.03
N LEU A 68 -2.76 -12.80 -0.43
CA LEU A 68 -1.74 -13.80 -0.16
C LEU A 68 -2.12 -14.77 0.96
N VAL A 69 -2.79 -14.28 2.01
CA VAL A 69 -3.37 -15.13 3.07
C VAL A 69 -4.36 -16.13 2.48
N ASN A 70 -5.28 -15.66 1.64
CA ASN A 70 -6.27 -16.53 0.98
C ASN A 70 -5.60 -17.53 0.02
N TYR A 71 -4.55 -17.10 -0.67
CA TYR A 71 -3.77 -17.97 -1.56
C TYR A 71 -3.06 -19.09 -0.78
N LYS A 72 -2.40 -18.76 0.35
CA LYS A 72 -1.77 -19.74 1.25
C LYS A 72 -2.81 -20.67 1.89
N ALA A 73 -3.96 -20.14 2.30
CA ALA A 73 -5.08 -20.92 2.84
C ALA A 73 -5.69 -21.90 1.82
N SER A 74 -5.54 -21.63 0.53
CA SER A 74 -5.94 -22.55 -0.56
C SER A 74 -4.94 -23.69 -0.78
N GLY A 75 -3.95 -23.87 0.11
CA GLY A 75 -2.92 -24.91 0.02
C GLY A 75 -1.83 -24.64 -1.01
N LYS A 76 -1.75 -23.42 -1.56
CA LYS A 76 -0.74 -23.03 -2.55
C LYS A 76 0.41 -22.29 -1.88
N GLU A 77 1.62 -22.51 -2.38
CA GLU A 77 2.81 -21.82 -1.88
C GLU A 77 3.00 -20.46 -2.53
N ILE A 78 3.22 -19.43 -1.72
CA ILE A 78 3.51 -18.08 -2.21
C ILE A 78 4.95 -18.06 -2.74
N PRO A 79 5.18 -17.54 -3.96
CA PRO A 79 6.54 -17.42 -4.48
C PRO A 79 7.45 -16.59 -3.56
N GLY A 80 8.64 -17.11 -3.24
CA GLY A 80 9.55 -16.47 -2.29
C GLY A 80 9.93 -15.03 -2.69
N TYR A 81 10.15 -14.79 -3.99
CA TYR A 81 10.45 -13.45 -4.50
C TYR A 81 9.35 -12.42 -4.19
N LEU A 82 8.08 -12.86 -4.14
CA LEU A 82 6.93 -12.00 -3.86
C LEU A 82 6.86 -11.65 -2.37
N LEU A 83 7.16 -12.62 -1.49
CA LEU A 83 7.26 -12.36 -0.05
C LEU A 83 8.42 -11.41 0.27
N ASP A 84 9.56 -11.57 -0.40
CA ASP A 84 10.69 -10.66 -0.26
C ASP A 84 10.35 -9.25 -0.74
N ARG A 85 9.67 -9.14 -1.88
CA ARG A 85 9.20 -7.85 -2.40
C ARG A 85 8.22 -7.18 -1.45
N LEU A 86 7.24 -7.93 -0.93
CA LEU A 86 6.27 -7.43 0.05
C LEU A 86 6.95 -6.94 1.32
N THR A 87 7.87 -7.74 1.87
CA THR A 87 8.61 -7.39 3.09
C THR A 87 9.41 -6.11 2.90
N ARG A 88 10.10 -5.97 1.77
CA ARG A 88 10.89 -4.77 1.43
C ARG A 88 10.00 -3.55 1.22
N SER A 89 8.88 -3.70 0.52
CA SER A 89 7.92 -2.62 0.29
C SER A 89 7.33 -2.11 1.61
N ILE A 90 6.85 -3.00 2.50
CA ILE A 90 6.34 -2.60 3.81
C ILE A 90 7.41 -1.90 4.66
N ALA A 91 8.63 -2.45 4.69
CA ALA A 91 9.73 -1.81 5.42
C ALA A 91 10.02 -0.39 4.89
N LYS A 92 10.02 -0.22 3.56
CA LYS A 92 10.21 1.09 2.95
C LYS A 92 9.05 2.04 3.21
N HIS A 93 7.82 1.53 3.25
CA HIS A 93 6.65 2.31 3.65
C HIS A 93 6.80 2.87 5.06
N ILE A 94 7.20 2.06 6.03
CA ILE A 94 7.43 2.50 7.41
C ILE A 94 8.49 3.61 7.46
N GLU A 95 9.61 3.42 6.76
CA GLU A 95 10.69 4.41 6.69
C GLU A 95 10.18 5.76 6.14
N VAL A 96 9.56 5.74 4.97
CA VAL A 96 9.06 6.96 4.30
C VAL A 96 7.95 7.62 5.12
N LEU A 97 7.02 6.86 5.69
CA LEU A 97 5.95 7.42 6.54
C LEU A 97 6.52 8.07 7.80
N THR A 98 7.55 7.50 8.40
CA THR A 98 8.25 8.08 9.55
C THR A 98 8.94 9.39 9.17
N ASP A 99 9.61 9.43 8.01
CA ASP A 99 10.23 10.64 7.48
C ASP A 99 9.20 11.74 7.19
N LEU A 100 8.04 11.38 6.63
CA LEU A 100 6.94 12.31 6.39
C LEU A 100 6.33 12.81 7.70
N PHE A 101 6.19 11.93 8.70
CA PHE A 101 5.65 12.29 10.00
C PHE A 101 6.51 13.36 10.69
N ALA A 102 7.83 13.23 10.61
CA ALA A 102 8.77 14.21 11.16
C ALA A 102 8.66 15.60 10.52
N LYS A 103 8.17 15.69 9.27
CA LYS A 103 8.08 16.92 8.47
C LYS A 103 6.66 17.49 8.38
N ALA A 104 5.66 16.74 8.83
CA ALA A 104 4.24 17.08 8.63
C ALA A 104 3.72 18.10 9.65
N THR A 105 2.69 18.86 9.23
CA THR A 105 1.87 19.70 10.12
C THR A 105 0.84 18.87 10.88
N ASP A 106 0.31 19.39 11.99
CA ASP A 106 -0.54 18.63 12.93
C ASP A 106 -1.75 17.89 12.32
N PRO A 107 -2.49 18.40 11.31
CA PRO A 107 -3.60 17.65 10.71
C PRO A 107 -3.16 16.34 10.05
N MET A 108 -1.96 16.30 9.46
CA MET A 108 -1.44 15.15 8.74
C MET A 108 -0.69 14.16 9.65
N LYS A 109 -0.15 14.64 10.78
CA LYS A 109 0.56 13.78 11.74
C LYS A 109 -0.31 12.63 12.22
N THR A 110 -1.60 12.87 12.51
CA THR A 110 -2.52 11.80 12.93
C THR A 110 -2.71 10.75 11.85
N ALA A 111 -2.93 11.17 10.59
CA ALA A 111 -3.07 10.24 9.47
C ALA A 111 -1.79 9.41 9.24
N LEU A 112 -0.62 10.06 9.32
CA LEU A 112 0.67 9.38 9.18
C LEU A 112 0.96 8.43 10.35
N ALA A 113 0.63 8.79 11.59
CA ALA A 113 0.78 7.93 12.75
C ALA A 113 -0.07 6.66 12.62
N ASN A 114 -1.33 6.80 12.21
CA ASN A 114 -2.21 5.67 11.93
C ASN A 114 -1.62 4.79 10.82
N ALA A 115 -1.07 5.40 9.77
CA ALA A 115 -0.47 4.65 8.67
C ALA A 115 0.81 3.90 9.04
N ILE A 116 1.64 4.46 9.91
CA ILE A 116 2.81 3.77 10.47
C ILE A 116 2.35 2.55 11.28
N ALA A 117 1.38 2.72 12.17
CA ALA A 117 0.84 1.62 12.98
C ALA A 117 0.25 0.51 12.12
N GLN A 118 -0.49 0.87 11.07
CA GLN A 118 -1.07 -0.08 10.13
C GLN A 118 0.02 -0.81 9.34
N ALA A 119 1.04 -0.10 8.84
CA ALA A 119 2.15 -0.72 8.13
C ALA A 119 2.94 -1.70 9.02
N GLN A 120 3.16 -1.36 10.29
CA GLN A 120 3.80 -2.26 11.27
C GLN A 120 2.96 -3.52 11.53
N LYS A 121 1.64 -3.38 11.65
CA LYS A 121 0.74 -4.52 11.77
C LYS A 121 0.84 -5.44 10.54
N LEU A 122 0.78 -4.87 9.35
CA LEU A 122 0.90 -5.61 8.08
C LEU A 122 2.28 -6.27 7.92
N GLN A 123 3.34 -5.66 8.46
CA GLN A 123 4.67 -6.27 8.51
C GLN A 123 4.66 -7.58 9.32
N GLY A 124 4.00 -7.57 10.48
CA GLY A 124 3.81 -8.75 11.31
C GLY A 124 2.97 -9.84 10.63
N GLU A 125 1.96 -9.46 9.85
CA GLU A 125 1.16 -10.39 9.05
C GLU A 125 1.97 -10.99 7.89
N ALA A 126 2.75 -10.16 7.19
CA ALA A 126 3.64 -10.60 6.11
C ALA A 126 4.69 -11.61 6.61
N ALA A 127 5.19 -11.44 7.83
CA ALA A 127 6.14 -12.38 8.43
C ALA A 127 5.55 -13.78 8.64
N LYS A 128 4.24 -13.90 8.89
CA LYS A 128 3.53 -15.20 9.03
C LYS A 128 3.28 -15.90 7.69
N LEU A 129 3.44 -15.17 6.57
CA LEU A 129 3.28 -15.72 5.23
C LEU A 129 4.54 -16.43 4.73
N LYS A 130 5.70 -16.18 5.33
CA LYS A 130 6.88 -17.05 5.20
C LYS A 130 6.60 -18.44 5.75
#